data_AF-A0A1S3JDV0-F1
#
_entry.id   AF-A0A1S3JDV0-F1
#
_cell.length_a   1.000
_cell.length_b   1.000
_cell.length_c   1.000
_cell.angle_alpha   90.00
_cell.angle_beta   90.00
_cell.angle_gamma   90.00
#
_symmetry.space_group_name_H-M   'P 1'
#
loop_
_entity.id
_entity.type
_entity.pdbx_description
1 polymer ?
#
loop_
_entity_poly.entity_id
_entity_poly.type
_entity_poly.pdbx_seq_one_letter_code
_entity_poly.pdbx_strand_id
1 'polypeptide(L)'
;MFPYWGELEILQAKNMYRQEEIRQIVTLAKQNDLIVTPLVPTFGHLEFLLKHEKFRHLREVPKYPMSLCPLNPESLIIVGQMIDQVLSLHPESNWFHIGGDEVFHIGCCEQCKAFNADDKQDKELYLYFTGQVLKLMKEKYPDKTCIMWDDMLRNRSLHQLKASGIGDLVEPMVWQYSQQLELPEDIWCRYSQVFPSVWIATAYKGATGPAQQATNIAYHIENHKAWVSVASQVATLFKNFRGYALTGWQR
;
A
#
# COMPACT_ATOMS: atom_id res chain seq x y z
N MET A 1 1.09 17.77 0.48
CA MET A 1 2.12 16.85 1.00
C MET A 1 2.05 16.83 2.53
N PHE A 2 2.39 15.72 3.19
CA PHE A 2 2.27 15.60 4.65
C PHE A 2 3.39 16.37 5.40
N PRO A 3 3.08 17.11 6.48
CA PRO A 3 4.07 17.87 7.24
C PRO A 3 4.76 17.02 8.30
N TYR A 4 5.68 16.15 7.89
CA TYR A 4 6.50 15.37 8.83
C TYR A 4 7.32 16.28 9.77
N TRP A 5 7.65 15.82 10.98
CA TRP A 5 8.41 16.60 11.97
C TRP A 5 9.55 15.79 12.62
N GLY A 6 10.38 16.49 13.40
CA GLY A 6 11.52 15.92 14.10
C GLY A 6 12.52 15.33 13.11
N GLU A 7 12.93 14.08 13.34
CA GLU A 7 13.89 13.39 12.46
C GLU A 7 13.41 13.26 11.00
N LEU A 8 12.11 13.34 10.75
CA LEU A 8 11.49 13.26 9.42
C LEU A 8 11.15 14.63 8.82
N GLU A 9 11.52 15.74 9.47
CA GLU A 9 11.28 17.09 8.94
C GLU A 9 11.89 17.30 7.55
N ILE A 10 13.00 16.63 7.25
CA ILE A 10 13.64 16.67 5.93
C ILE A 10 12.74 16.19 4.77
N LEU A 11 11.66 15.45 5.08
CA LEU A 11 10.69 14.94 4.11
C LEU A 11 9.64 15.98 3.71
N GLN A 12 9.59 17.12 4.39
CA GLN A 12 8.64 18.18 4.09
C GLN A 12 8.85 18.73 2.67
N ALA A 13 7.76 18.82 1.91
CA ALA A 13 7.76 19.52 0.64
C ALA A 13 7.46 21.01 0.85
N LYS A 14 7.91 21.86 -0.07
CA LYS A 14 7.64 23.32 -0.03
C LYS A 14 6.14 23.66 0.00
N ASN A 15 5.30 22.78 -0.54
CA ASN A 15 3.84 22.89 -0.60
C ASN A 15 3.15 21.88 0.33
N MET A 16 3.75 21.59 1.50
CA MET A 16 3.09 20.78 2.51
C MET A 16 1.87 21.48 3.12
N TYR A 17 0.92 20.70 3.60
CA TYR A 17 -0.16 21.22 4.44
C TYR A 17 0.40 21.59 5.81
N ARG A 18 -0.18 22.60 6.47
CA ARG A 18 -0.01 22.79 7.92
C ARG A 18 -0.77 21.69 8.68
N GLN A 19 -0.35 21.38 9.90
CA GLN A 19 -1.06 20.38 10.71
C GLN A 19 -2.52 20.81 10.97
N GLU A 20 -2.75 22.11 11.15
CA GLU A 20 -4.08 22.70 11.36
C GLU A 20 -4.97 22.49 10.12
N GLU A 21 -4.41 22.57 8.91
CA GLU A 21 -5.14 22.34 7.66
C GLU A 21 -5.56 20.87 7.53
N ILE A 22 -4.70 19.93 7.91
CA ILE A 22 -5.06 18.50 7.96
C ILE A 22 -6.17 18.27 8.99
N ARG A 23 -6.05 18.82 10.20
CA ARG A 23 -7.10 18.72 11.23
C ARG A 23 -8.42 19.32 10.73
N GLN A 24 -8.37 20.42 10.00
CA GLN A 24 -9.55 21.03 9.39
C GLN A 24 -10.18 20.11 8.33
N ILE A 25 -9.38 19.49 7.45
CA ILE A 25 -9.87 18.51 6.47
C ILE A 25 -10.57 17.34 7.17
N VAL A 26 -9.94 16.75 8.19
CA VAL A 26 -10.51 15.62 8.96
C VAL A 26 -11.81 16.03 9.66
N THR A 27 -11.84 17.23 10.27
CA THR A 27 -13.03 17.76 10.93
C THR A 27 -14.18 17.98 9.95
N LEU A 28 -13.89 18.58 8.79
CA LEU A 28 -14.90 18.82 7.75
C LEU A 28 -15.42 17.51 7.17
N ALA A 29 -14.55 16.52 6.93
CA ALA A 29 -14.96 15.20 6.48
C ALA A 29 -15.95 14.57 7.47
N LYS A 30 -15.61 14.56 8.76
CA LYS A 30 -16.48 14.04 9.82
C LYS A 30 -17.83 14.75 9.89
N GLN A 31 -17.85 16.09 9.77
CA GLN A 31 -19.09 16.87 9.76
C GLN A 31 -20.01 16.57 8.57
N ASN A 32 -19.49 15.89 7.55
CA ASN A 32 -20.22 15.49 6.35
C ASN A 32 -20.34 13.95 6.24
N ASP A 33 -20.20 13.23 7.35
CA ASP A 33 -20.27 11.77 7.42
C ASP A 33 -19.26 11.05 6.50
N LEU A 34 -18.12 11.70 6.23
CA LEU A 34 -17.01 11.14 5.46
C LEU A 34 -15.88 10.68 6.38
N ILE A 35 -15.22 9.60 6.00
CA ILE A 35 -14.05 9.06 6.69
C ILE A 35 -12.80 9.39 5.87
N VAL A 36 -11.76 9.90 6.53
CA VAL A 36 -10.44 10.10 5.92
C VAL A 36 -9.56 8.89 6.22
N THR A 37 -9.19 8.15 5.17
CA THR A 37 -8.26 7.02 5.26
C THR A 37 -6.90 7.43 4.70
N PRO A 38 -5.86 7.58 5.53
CA PRO A 38 -4.53 7.90 5.03
C PRO A 38 -3.89 6.70 4.32
N LEU A 39 -3.07 7.00 3.30
CA LEU A 39 -2.19 6.04 2.61
C LEU A 39 -0.74 6.50 2.78
N VAL A 40 0.11 5.61 3.28
CA VAL A 40 1.55 5.83 3.40
C VAL A 40 2.27 4.67 2.72
N PRO A 41 3.09 4.91 1.68
CA PRO A 41 3.95 3.87 1.15
C PRO A 41 4.94 3.41 2.23
N THR A 42 4.97 2.11 2.51
CA THR A 42 5.83 1.54 3.57
C THR A 42 6.98 0.70 3.03
N PHE A 43 7.05 0.44 1.73
CA PHE A 43 8.06 -0.45 1.16
C PHE A 43 8.59 0.00 -0.20
N GLY A 44 7.72 0.08 -1.21
CA GLY A 44 7.98 0.74 -2.49
C GLY A 44 7.53 2.20 -2.49
N HIS A 45 7.77 2.92 -3.59
CA HIS A 45 7.41 4.33 -3.77
C HIS A 45 7.95 5.28 -2.67
N LEU A 46 9.16 4.98 -2.19
CA LEU A 46 9.81 5.72 -1.12
C LEU A 46 10.81 6.77 -1.63
N GLU A 47 10.72 7.21 -2.89
CA GLU A 47 11.64 8.20 -3.47
C GLU A 47 11.65 9.50 -2.67
N PHE A 48 10.51 9.90 -2.10
CA PHE A 48 10.42 11.08 -1.25
C PHE A 48 11.26 10.96 0.03
N LEU A 49 11.43 9.75 0.57
CA LEU A 49 12.25 9.42 1.74
C LEU A 49 13.70 9.16 1.33
N LEU A 50 13.90 8.20 0.44
CA LEU A 50 15.20 7.61 0.15
C LEU A 50 16.07 8.48 -0.73
N LYS A 51 15.57 9.54 -1.36
CA LYS A 51 16.41 10.50 -2.10
C LYS A 51 17.38 11.27 -1.20
N HIS A 52 17.08 11.39 0.09
CA HIS A 52 17.90 12.14 1.04
C HIS A 52 19.10 11.31 1.51
N GLU A 53 20.27 11.94 1.58
CA GLU A 53 21.52 11.25 1.98
C GLU A 53 21.40 10.59 3.36
N LYS A 54 20.68 11.23 4.30
CA LYS A 54 20.37 10.71 5.64
C LYS A 54 19.77 9.30 5.64
N PHE A 55 19.01 8.92 4.61
CA PHE A 55 18.30 7.64 4.53
C PHE A 55 18.85 6.73 3.42
N ARG A 56 19.98 7.10 2.82
CA ARG A 56 20.54 6.39 1.67
C ARG A 56 20.99 4.98 2.02
N HIS A 57 21.47 4.76 3.26
CA HIS A 57 21.88 3.45 3.76
C HIS A 57 20.71 2.46 3.91
N LEU A 58 19.46 2.94 3.86
CA LEU A 58 18.28 2.09 3.94
C LEU A 58 17.87 1.52 2.58
N ARG A 59 18.46 1.97 1.46
CA ARG A 59 18.05 1.53 0.11
C ARG A 59 18.39 0.07 -0.14
N GLU A 60 17.48 -0.66 -0.79
CA GLU A 60 17.74 -2.02 -1.27
C GLU A 60 18.81 -2.04 -2.37
N VAL A 61 18.76 -1.07 -3.28
CA VAL A 61 19.81 -0.86 -4.28
C VAL A 61 20.38 0.55 -4.09
N PRO A 62 21.68 0.71 -3.78
CA PRO A 62 22.27 2.02 -3.49
C PRO A 62 21.98 3.11 -4.54
N LYS A 63 21.88 2.70 -5.81
CA LYS A 63 21.60 3.58 -6.96
C LYS A 63 20.14 4.04 -7.04
N TYR A 64 19.18 3.26 -6.55
CA TYR A 64 17.75 3.50 -6.78
C TYR A 64 17.03 3.81 -5.46
N PRO A 65 16.48 5.02 -5.29
CA PRO A 65 15.79 5.42 -4.06
C PRO A 65 14.34 4.95 -4.00
N MET A 66 13.99 3.77 -4.54
CA MET A 66 12.58 3.35 -4.67
C MET A 66 12.11 2.50 -3.50
N SER A 67 12.97 1.60 -3.01
CA SER A 67 12.61 0.56 -2.03
C SER A 67 13.63 0.47 -0.90
N LEU A 68 13.14 0.20 0.31
CA LEU A 68 13.96 -0.09 1.49
C LEU A 68 14.56 -1.50 1.41
N CYS A 69 15.70 -1.70 2.05
CA CYS A 69 16.20 -3.02 2.40
C CYS A 69 15.33 -3.59 3.55
N PRO A 70 14.57 -4.67 3.33
CA PRO A 70 13.68 -5.23 4.34
C PRO A 70 14.40 -5.84 5.55
N LEU A 71 15.69 -6.17 5.41
CA LEU A 71 16.49 -6.77 6.47
C LEU A 71 17.29 -5.75 7.29
N ASN A 72 17.31 -4.48 6.87
CA ASN A 72 17.87 -3.41 7.68
C ASN A 72 16.88 -3.06 8.81
N PRO A 73 17.22 -3.22 10.09
CA PRO A 73 16.30 -2.94 11.20
C PRO A 73 15.79 -1.49 11.24
N GLU A 74 16.61 -0.53 10.78
CA GLU A 74 16.21 0.88 10.71
C GLU A 74 15.07 1.12 9.71
N SER A 75 14.90 0.26 8.70
CA SER A 75 13.79 0.36 7.75
C SER A 75 12.43 0.29 8.45
N LEU A 76 12.25 -0.69 9.36
CA LEU A 76 11.00 -0.84 10.11
C LEU A 76 10.78 0.32 11.09
N ILE A 77 11.86 0.82 11.70
CA ILE A 77 11.80 1.96 12.64
C ILE A 77 11.31 3.22 11.92
N ILE A 78 11.90 3.56 10.77
CA ILE A 78 11.52 4.74 9.99
C ILE A 78 10.10 4.61 9.45
N VAL A 79 9.71 3.42 8.98
CA VAL A 79 8.31 3.15 8.57
C VAL A 79 7.35 3.36 9.73
N GLY A 80 7.66 2.82 10.91
CA GLY A 80 6.86 3.02 12.12
C GLY A 80 6.72 4.50 12.49
N GLN A 81 7.82 5.28 12.40
CA GLN A 81 7.77 6.72 12.66
C GLN A 81 6.89 7.47 11.64
N MET A 82 6.96 7.14 10.35
CA MET A 82 6.08 7.75 9.34
C MET A 82 4.60 7.46 9.63
N ILE A 83 4.29 6.20 9.94
CA ILE A 83 2.94 5.75 10.30
C ILE A 83 2.45 6.51 11.54
N ASP A 84 3.25 6.57 12.61
CA ASP A 84 2.89 7.23 13.86
C ASP A 84 2.51 8.70 13.65
N GLN A 85 3.34 9.42 12.88
CA GLN A 85 3.10 10.83 12.59
C GLN A 85 1.80 11.00 11.79
N VAL A 86 1.58 10.21 10.75
CA VAL A 86 0.37 10.29 9.93
C VAL A 86 -0.88 9.96 10.74
N LEU A 87 -0.85 8.89 11.54
CA LEU A 87 -1.99 8.49 12.37
C LEU A 87 -2.29 9.47 13.50
N SER A 88 -1.28 10.18 14.03
CA SER A 88 -1.52 11.21 15.05
C SER A 88 -2.37 12.39 14.55
N LEU A 89 -2.37 12.65 13.22
CA LEU A 89 -3.24 13.64 12.58
C LEU A 89 -4.53 13.04 12.02
N HIS A 90 -4.70 11.72 12.08
CA HIS A 90 -5.91 10.98 11.64
C HIS A 90 -6.41 10.01 12.73
N PRO A 91 -6.64 10.47 13.97
CA PRO A 91 -6.94 9.59 15.10
C PRO A 91 -8.21 8.78 14.88
N GLU A 92 -9.24 9.40 14.27
CA GLU A 92 -10.56 8.80 14.03
C GLU A 92 -10.62 7.86 12.82
N SER A 93 -9.52 7.68 12.09
CA SER A 93 -9.53 6.79 10.93
C SER A 93 -9.63 5.32 11.36
N ASN A 94 -10.62 4.62 10.80
CA ASN A 94 -10.81 3.18 11.01
C ASN A 94 -9.86 2.32 10.15
N TRP A 95 -9.40 2.88 9.03
CA TRP A 95 -8.53 2.20 8.08
C TRP A 95 -7.19 2.91 7.94
N PHE A 96 -6.16 2.17 7.56
CA PHE A 96 -4.86 2.73 7.20
C PHE A 96 -4.29 1.95 6.01
N HIS A 97 -3.97 2.64 4.92
CA HIS A 97 -3.45 1.99 3.73
C HIS A 97 -1.91 1.99 3.75
N ILE A 98 -1.28 0.83 3.89
CA ILE A 98 0.19 0.69 4.03
C ILE A 98 0.95 0.72 2.68
N GLY A 99 0.22 0.78 1.57
CA GLY A 99 0.79 0.71 0.23
C GLY A 99 1.22 -0.72 -0.08
N GLY A 100 2.51 -0.90 -0.39
CA GLY A 100 3.11 -2.21 -0.63
C GLY A 100 3.14 -2.63 -2.11
N ASP A 101 2.72 -1.75 -3.02
CA ASP A 101 2.75 -1.98 -4.46
C ASP A 101 4.15 -1.79 -5.07
N GLU A 102 4.35 -2.39 -6.24
CA GLU A 102 5.44 -2.07 -7.17
C GLU A 102 6.84 -2.05 -6.51
N VAL A 103 7.10 -3.00 -5.59
CA VAL A 103 8.39 -3.09 -4.88
C VAL A 103 9.44 -3.70 -5.80
N PHE A 104 9.97 -2.88 -6.70
CA PHE A 104 11.01 -3.28 -7.64
C PHE A 104 12.36 -3.50 -6.93
N HIS A 105 13.17 -4.38 -7.51
CA HIS A 105 14.54 -4.70 -7.09
C HIS A 105 14.71 -5.26 -5.67
N ILE A 106 13.64 -5.74 -5.03
CA ILE A 106 13.73 -6.51 -3.79
C ILE A 106 14.64 -7.72 -3.97
N GLY A 107 15.49 -8.04 -2.98
CA GLY A 107 16.39 -9.19 -3.04
C GLY A 107 17.73 -8.95 -3.74
N CYS A 108 18.10 -7.69 -4.00
CA CYS A 108 19.30 -7.33 -4.73
C CYS A 108 20.51 -7.00 -3.84
N CYS A 109 20.32 -6.56 -2.60
CA CYS A 109 21.45 -6.32 -1.68
C CYS A 109 22.05 -7.63 -1.16
N GLU A 110 23.27 -7.59 -0.63
CA GLU A 110 23.99 -8.79 -0.18
C GLU A 110 23.23 -9.57 0.91
N GLN A 111 22.66 -8.85 1.89
CA GLN A 111 21.88 -9.46 2.97
C GLN A 111 20.61 -10.14 2.44
N CYS A 112 19.87 -9.46 1.57
CA CYS A 112 18.63 -9.99 1.01
C CYS A 112 18.90 -11.15 0.03
N LYS A 113 20.01 -11.12 -0.72
CA LYS A 113 20.48 -12.26 -1.52
C LYS A 113 20.80 -13.48 -0.67
N ALA A 114 21.53 -13.28 0.44
CA ALA A 114 21.85 -14.36 1.37
C ALA A 114 20.60 -14.95 2.01
N PHE A 115 19.62 -14.12 2.38
CA PHE A 115 18.33 -14.56 2.91
C PHE A 115 17.54 -15.39 1.89
N ASN A 116 17.45 -14.94 0.64
CA ASN A 116 16.76 -15.67 -0.42
C ASN A 116 17.44 -16.99 -0.82
N ALA A 117 18.74 -17.12 -0.58
CA ALA A 117 19.49 -18.35 -0.85
C ALA A 117 19.32 -19.42 0.24
N ASP A 118 18.70 -19.08 1.37
CA ASP A 118 18.44 -20.00 2.47
C ASP A 118 17.08 -20.70 2.30
N ASP A 119 17.08 -21.83 1.60
CA ASP A 119 15.90 -22.68 1.35
C ASP A 119 15.18 -23.14 2.63
N LYS A 120 15.79 -22.99 3.82
CA LYS A 120 15.22 -23.46 5.09
C LYS A 120 14.14 -22.54 5.65
N GLN A 121 14.02 -21.31 5.16
CA GLN A 121 13.18 -20.32 5.83
C GLN A 121 11.73 -20.30 5.33
N ASP A 122 11.42 -20.84 4.14
CA ASP A 122 10.10 -20.70 3.45
C ASP A 122 9.50 -19.29 3.61
N LYS A 123 10.37 -18.29 3.69
CA LYS A 123 10.04 -16.89 3.94
C LYS A 123 10.44 -16.13 2.71
N GLU A 124 9.44 -15.56 2.08
CA GLU A 124 9.63 -14.66 0.97
C GLU A 124 9.78 -13.23 1.53
N LEU A 125 10.86 -12.53 1.13
CA LEU A 125 11.25 -11.23 1.70
C LEU A 125 10.10 -10.22 1.74
N TYR A 126 9.26 -10.19 0.71
CA TYR A 126 8.14 -9.27 0.65
C TYR A 126 7.11 -9.54 1.75
N LEU A 127 6.66 -10.79 1.88
CA LEU A 127 5.74 -11.21 2.94
C LEU A 127 6.35 -11.06 4.34
N TYR A 128 7.66 -11.32 4.48
CA TYR A 128 8.37 -11.12 5.74
C TYR A 128 8.28 -9.67 6.21
N PHE A 129 8.73 -8.71 5.40
CA PHE A 129 8.77 -7.31 5.81
C PHE A 129 7.38 -6.70 5.95
N THR A 130 6.48 -6.98 5.00
CA THR A 130 5.08 -6.54 5.08
C THR A 130 4.41 -7.07 6.35
N GLY A 131 4.66 -8.34 6.70
CA GLY A 131 4.18 -8.94 7.94
C GLY A 131 4.70 -8.23 9.19
N GLN A 132 5.94 -7.74 9.18
CA GLN A 132 6.49 -6.97 10.32
C GLN A 132 5.82 -5.59 10.45
N VAL A 133 5.58 -4.89 9.34
CA VAL A 133 4.84 -3.61 9.34
C VAL A 133 3.41 -3.82 9.85
N LEU A 134 2.73 -4.87 9.39
CA LEU A 134 1.37 -5.21 9.80
C LEU A 134 1.27 -5.62 11.27
N LYS A 135 2.26 -6.36 11.79
CA LYS A 135 2.34 -6.69 13.23
C LYS A 135 2.55 -5.42 14.06
N LEU A 136 3.45 -4.53 13.64
CA LEU A 136 3.64 -3.23 14.30
C LEU A 136 2.34 -2.42 14.33
N MET A 137 1.60 -2.40 13.22
CA MET A 137 0.27 -1.78 13.16
C MET A 137 -0.71 -2.42 14.13
N LYS A 138 -0.77 -3.75 14.18
CA LYS A 138 -1.69 -4.47 15.08
C LYS A 138 -1.35 -4.25 16.57
N GLU A 139 -0.07 -4.17 16.90
CA GLU A 139 0.41 -3.95 18.27
C GLU A 139 0.14 -2.53 18.75
N LYS A 140 0.41 -1.51 17.92
CA LYS A 140 0.29 -0.09 18.31
C LYS A 140 -1.10 0.50 18.07
N TYR A 141 -1.81 -0.02 17.08
CA TYR A 141 -3.10 0.49 16.62
C TYR A 141 -4.11 -0.65 16.41
N PRO A 142 -4.44 -1.43 17.47
CA PRO A 142 -5.23 -2.66 17.35
C PRO A 142 -6.63 -2.47 16.76
N ASP A 143 -7.18 -1.25 16.88
CA ASP A 143 -8.50 -0.85 16.39
C ASP A 143 -8.52 -0.41 14.91
N LYS A 144 -7.34 -0.26 14.28
CA LYS A 144 -7.23 0.14 12.88
C LYS A 144 -7.12 -1.09 11.98
N THR A 145 -7.89 -1.09 10.90
CA THR A 145 -7.83 -2.14 9.86
C THR A 145 -6.85 -1.71 8.76
N CYS A 146 -5.83 -2.52 8.51
CA CYS A 146 -4.88 -2.21 7.44
C CYS A 146 -5.46 -2.56 6.05
N ILE A 147 -5.12 -1.74 5.06
CA ILE A 147 -5.36 -2.00 3.63
C ILE A 147 -4.02 -2.01 2.92
N MET A 148 -3.85 -2.85 1.90
CA MET A 148 -2.67 -2.85 1.04
C MET A 148 -3.03 -3.09 -0.43
N TRP A 149 -2.15 -2.68 -1.33
CA TRP A 149 -2.26 -3.06 -2.74
C TRP A 149 -1.94 -4.55 -2.93
N ASP A 150 -2.61 -5.19 -3.90
CA ASP A 150 -2.57 -6.64 -4.06
C ASP A 150 -1.47 -7.16 -4.99
N ASP A 151 -0.88 -6.31 -5.84
CA ASP A 151 -0.09 -6.73 -7.01
C ASP A 151 1.09 -7.64 -6.62
N MET A 152 1.76 -7.32 -5.51
CA MET A 152 2.87 -8.13 -4.99
C MET A 152 2.43 -9.49 -4.43
N LEU A 153 1.15 -9.71 -4.17
CA LEU A 153 0.56 -10.98 -3.71
C LEU A 153 0.09 -11.88 -4.86
N ARG A 154 -0.05 -11.35 -6.09
CA ARG A 154 -0.66 -12.08 -7.22
C ARG A 154 0.08 -13.36 -7.58
N ASN A 155 1.41 -13.38 -7.49
CA ASN A 155 2.24 -14.52 -7.86
C ASN A 155 2.51 -15.50 -6.70
N ARG A 156 1.84 -15.36 -5.56
CA ARG A 156 2.03 -16.21 -4.38
C ARG A 156 1.01 -17.34 -4.33
N SER A 157 1.44 -18.55 -4.02
CA SER A 157 0.51 -19.68 -3.89
C SER A 157 -0.43 -19.50 -2.69
N LEU A 158 -1.57 -20.21 -2.70
CA LEU A 158 -2.49 -20.23 -1.56
C LEU A 158 -1.77 -20.66 -0.27
N HIS A 159 -0.86 -21.63 -0.37
CA HIS A 159 -0.07 -22.12 0.76
C HIS A 159 0.82 -21.01 1.34
N GLN A 160 1.58 -20.31 0.49
CA GLN A 160 2.46 -19.20 0.92
C GLN A 160 1.68 -18.09 1.63
N LEU A 161 0.53 -17.69 1.06
CA LEU A 161 -0.32 -16.66 1.66
C LEU A 161 -0.85 -17.10 3.04
N LYS A 162 -1.37 -18.33 3.17
CA LYS A 162 -1.85 -18.86 4.46
C LYS A 162 -0.73 -19.03 5.47
N ALA A 163 0.41 -19.59 5.07
CA ALA A 163 1.56 -19.80 5.95
C ALA A 163 2.13 -18.49 6.50
N SER A 164 2.05 -17.40 5.72
CA SER A 164 2.49 -16.07 6.18
C SER A 164 1.61 -15.45 7.28
N GLY A 165 0.36 -15.90 7.42
CA GLY A 165 -0.63 -15.31 8.33
C GLY A 165 -1.13 -13.91 7.92
N ILE A 166 -0.80 -13.43 6.72
CA ILE A 166 -1.14 -12.07 6.27
C ILE A 166 -2.66 -11.82 6.20
N GLY A 167 -3.44 -12.87 5.95
CA GLY A 167 -4.91 -12.80 5.81
C GLY A 167 -5.64 -12.28 7.04
N ASP A 168 -5.07 -12.45 8.23
CA ASP A 168 -5.65 -11.98 9.49
C ASP A 168 -5.27 -10.52 9.83
N LEU A 169 -4.35 -9.93 9.06
CA LEU A 169 -3.72 -8.65 9.38
C LEU A 169 -4.11 -7.51 8.44
N VAL A 170 -4.54 -7.81 7.22
CA VAL A 170 -4.75 -6.80 6.17
C VAL A 170 -5.88 -7.16 5.22
N GLU A 171 -6.55 -6.15 4.67
CA GLU A 171 -7.51 -6.29 3.58
C GLU A 171 -6.83 -5.91 2.24
N PRO A 172 -6.78 -6.81 1.24
CA PRO A 172 -6.20 -6.48 -0.06
C PRO A 172 -7.12 -5.56 -0.85
N MET A 173 -6.52 -4.60 -1.54
CA MET A 173 -7.14 -3.74 -2.53
C MET A 173 -6.65 -4.12 -3.92
N VAL A 174 -7.52 -4.79 -4.68
CA VAL A 174 -7.19 -5.30 -6.01
C VAL A 174 -7.32 -4.19 -7.05
N TRP A 175 -6.24 -3.89 -7.77
CA TRP A 175 -6.19 -2.74 -8.68
C TRP A 175 -5.73 -3.10 -10.09
N GLN A 176 -6.36 -2.53 -11.10
CA GLN A 176 -5.89 -2.56 -12.48
C GLN A 176 -6.65 -1.50 -13.27
N TYR A 177 -5.95 -0.80 -14.14
CA TYR A 177 -6.49 0.41 -14.76
C TYR A 177 -6.75 0.28 -16.26
N SER A 178 -6.50 -0.89 -16.86
CA SER A 178 -6.82 -1.18 -18.26
C SER A 178 -8.34 -1.31 -18.49
N GLN A 179 -8.76 -1.06 -19.74
CA GLN A 179 -10.16 -1.24 -20.15
C GLN A 179 -10.59 -2.72 -20.14
N GLN A 180 -9.64 -3.61 -20.45
CA GLN A 180 -9.79 -5.05 -20.30
C GLN A 180 -8.96 -5.49 -19.10
N LEU A 181 -9.61 -6.06 -18.09
CA LEU A 181 -8.94 -6.52 -16.88
C LEU A 181 -8.21 -7.83 -17.18
N GLU A 182 -6.91 -7.83 -16.92
CA GLU A 182 -5.99 -8.98 -17.04
C GLU A 182 -5.50 -9.30 -15.62
N LEU A 183 -6.27 -10.14 -14.92
CA LEU A 183 -5.93 -10.64 -13.59
C LEU A 183 -5.67 -12.16 -13.68
N PRO A 184 -4.86 -12.74 -12.78
CA PRO A 184 -4.73 -14.20 -12.70
C PRO A 184 -6.09 -14.87 -12.53
N GLU A 185 -6.36 -15.93 -13.30
CA GLU A 185 -7.67 -16.60 -13.33
C GLU A 185 -8.13 -17.09 -11.95
N ASP A 186 -7.19 -17.51 -11.11
CA ASP A 186 -7.45 -18.08 -9.78
C ASP A 186 -7.54 -17.03 -8.66
N ILE A 187 -7.29 -15.74 -8.96
CA ILE A 187 -7.03 -14.71 -7.93
C ILE A 187 -8.16 -14.64 -6.90
N TRP A 188 -9.42 -14.64 -7.34
CA TRP A 188 -10.57 -14.50 -6.45
C TRP A 188 -10.81 -15.72 -5.60
N CYS A 189 -10.63 -16.93 -6.17
CA CYS A 189 -10.73 -18.19 -5.44
C CYS A 189 -9.63 -18.32 -4.38
N ARG A 190 -8.41 -17.88 -4.71
CA ARG A 190 -7.29 -17.88 -3.78
C ARG A 190 -7.47 -16.83 -2.68
N TYR A 191 -7.86 -15.61 -3.04
CA TYR A 191 -8.02 -14.52 -2.07
C TYR A 191 -9.21 -14.74 -1.14
N SER A 192 -10.34 -15.28 -1.60
CA SER A 192 -11.49 -15.56 -0.73
C SER A 192 -11.20 -16.60 0.35
N GLN A 193 -10.21 -17.47 0.12
CA GLN A 193 -9.74 -18.46 1.10
C GLN A 193 -8.70 -17.93 2.09
N VAL A 194 -8.17 -16.72 1.87
CA VAL A 194 -7.11 -16.10 2.68
C VAL A 194 -7.65 -14.87 3.41
N PHE A 195 -8.37 -14.01 2.71
CA PHE A 195 -8.80 -12.71 3.19
C PHE A 195 -10.32 -12.69 3.39
N PRO A 196 -10.82 -12.37 4.59
CA PRO A 196 -12.26 -12.24 4.82
C PRO A 196 -12.90 -11.08 4.04
N SER A 197 -12.15 -10.00 3.84
CA SER A 197 -12.62 -8.78 3.19
C SER A 197 -11.75 -8.44 1.98
N VAL A 198 -12.33 -7.75 0.99
CA VAL A 198 -11.61 -7.26 -0.19
C VAL A 198 -12.10 -5.89 -0.63
N TRP A 199 -11.19 -5.11 -1.19
CA TRP A 199 -11.45 -3.86 -1.89
C TRP A 199 -11.10 -4.00 -3.37
N ILE A 200 -11.72 -3.18 -4.21
CA ILE A 200 -11.33 -3.01 -5.62
C ILE A 200 -10.94 -1.56 -5.84
N ALA A 201 -9.95 -1.31 -6.70
CA ALA A 201 -9.59 0.03 -7.11
C ALA A 201 -9.63 0.21 -8.63
N THR A 202 -10.25 1.31 -9.03
CA THR A 202 -10.31 1.82 -10.40
C THR A 202 -9.53 3.14 -10.46
N ALA A 203 -9.39 3.75 -11.64
CA ALA A 203 -8.79 5.09 -11.76
C ALA A 203 -9.71 6.05 -12.52
N TYR A 204 -9.93 7.26 -11.99
CA TYR A 204 -10.67 8.35 -12.66
C TYR A 204 -9.73 9.38 -13.31
N LYS A 205 -8.44 9.37 -12.94
CA LYS A 205 -7.37 10.21 -13.48
C LYS A 205 -6.03 9.46 -13.38
N GLY A 206 -5.12 9.74 -14.30
CA GLY A 206 -3.79 9.13 -14.35
C GLY A 206 -3.83 7.76 -15.01
N ALA A 207 -2.93 6.85 -14.62
CA ALA A 207 -2.93 5.43 -15.01
C ALA A 207 -2.97 5.10 -16.53
N THR A 208 -2.79 6.09 -17.40
CA THR A 208 -2.79 5.98 -18.87
C THR A 208 -1.41 6.31 -19.46
N GLY A 209 -0.39 6.27 -18.61
CA GLY A 209 1.00 6.57 -18.92
C GLY A 209 1.56 7.72 -18.07
N PRO A 210 2.88 7.75 -17.81
CA PRO A 210 3.50 8.71 -16.91
C PRO A 210 3.56 10.14 -17.47
N ALA A 211 3.45 10.32 -18.79
CA ALA A 211 3.57 11.63 -19.45
C ALA A 211 2.22 12.28 -19.80
N GLN A 212 1.10 11.67 -19.40
CA GLN A 212 -0.23 12.14 -19.78
C GLN A 212 -0.58 13.46 -19.09
N GLN A 213 -0.94 14.47 -19.88
CA GLN A 213 -1.33 15.80 -19.39
C GLN A 213 -2.86 15.96 -19.27
N ALA A 214 -3.62 15.16 -20.02
CA ALA A 214 -5.07 15.22 -20.06
C ALA A 214 -5.70 13.86 -19.71
N THR A 215 -6.82 13.89 -18.98
CA THR A 215 -7.56 12.68 -18.62
C THR A 215 -8.36 12.18 -19.81
N ASN A 216 -8.13 10.93 -20.23
CA ASN A 216 -9.00 10.25 -21.17
C ASN A 216 -10.24 9.70 -20.45
N ILE A 217 -11.31 10.49 -20.40
CA ILE A 217 -12.54 10.16 -19.67
C ILE A 217 -13.16 8.85 -20.17
N ALA A 218 -13.22 8.63 -21.48
CA ALA A 218 -13.81 7.43 -22.06
C ALA A 218 -13.04 6.16 -21.63
N TYR A 219 -11.72 6.23 -21.60
CA TYR A 219 -10.87 5.12 -21.11
C TYR A 219 -11.21 4.74 -19.66
N HIS A 220 -11.32 5.73 -18.77
CA HIS A 220 -11.64 5.49 -17.36
C HIS A 220 -13.07 4.98 -17.15
N ILE A 221 -14.04 5.44 -17.94
CA ILE A 221 -15.42 4.91 -17.91
C ILE A 221 -15.42 3.41 -18.27
N GLU A 222 -14.68 2.99 -19.29
CA GLU A 222 -14.61 1.57 -19.66
C GLU A 222 -13.91 0.73 -18.58
N ASN A 223 -12.84 1.25 -17.96
CA ASN A 223 -12.23 0.60 -16.78
C ASN A 223 -13.23 0.44 -15.62
N HIS A 224 -14.04 1.46 -15.33
CA HIS A 224 -15.07 1.38 -14.29
C HIS A 224 -16.13 0.32 -14.61
N LYS A 225 -16.63 0.28 -15.84
CA LYS A 225 -17.61 -0.73 -16.28
C LYS A 225 -17.05 -2.15 -16.14
N ALA A 226 -15.79 -2.36 -16.52
CA ALA A 226 -15.13 -3.66 -16.38
C ALA A 226 -15.10 -4.10 -14.91
N TRP A 227 -14.74 -3.19 -14.00
CA TRP A 227 -14.72 -3.47 -12.56
C TRP A 227 -16.09 -3.71 -11.95
N VAL A 228 -17.12 -2.97 -12.37
CA VAL A 228 -18.50 -3.22 -11.92
C VAL A 228 -18.98 -4.61 -12.32
N SER A 229 -18.65 -5.06 -13.54
CA SER A 229 -18.95 -6.42 -14.00
C SER A 229 -18.28 -7.48 -13.11
N VAL A 230 -16.99 -7.33 -12.82
CA VAL A 230 -16.23 -8.25 -11.95
C VAL A 230 -16.78 -8.25 -10.53
N ALA A 231 -17.01 -7.09 -9.93
CA ALA A 231 -17.47 -6.99 -8.56
C ALA A 231 -18.82 -7.69 -8.32
N SER A 232 -19.72 -7.69 -9.32
CA SER A 232 -21.00 -8.40 -9.22
C SER A 232 -20.84 -9.92 -9.03
N GLN A 233 -19.75 -10.49 -9.56
CA GLN A 233 -19.42 -11.92 -9.45
C GLN A 233 -18.60 -12.21 -8.20
N VAL A 234 -17.72 -11.28 -7.82
CA VAL A 234 -16.76 -11.44 -6.73
C VAL A 234 -17.37 -11.15 -5.36
N ALA A 235 -18.35 -10.26 -5.27
CA ALA A 235 -18.89 -9.80 -3.98
C ALA A 235 -19.44 -10.93 -3.10
N THR A 236 -19.94 -12.01 -3.71
CA THR A 236 -20.48 -13.19 -2.99
C THR A 236 -19.42 -14.16 -2.51
N LEU A 237 -18.16 -14.04 -2.97
CA LEU A 237 -17.06 -14.92 -2.60
C LEU A 237 -16.42 -14.54 -1.26
N PHE A 238 -16.56 -13.28 -0.84
CA PHE A 238 -15.92 -12.73 0.35
C PHE A 238 -16.95 -12.52 1.45
N LYS A 239 -16.51 -12.59 2.71
CA LYS A 239 -17.36 -12.26 3.85
C LYS A 239 -17.78 -10.78 3.79
N ASN A 240 -16.86 -9.89 3.40
CA ASN A 240 -17.16 -8.48 3.20
C ASN A 240 -16.54 -7.98 1.89
N PHE A 241 -17.37 -7.64 0.91
CA PHE A 241 -16.96 -6.78 -0.18
C PHE A 241 -17.06 -5.32 0.28
N ARG A 242 -15.92 -4.64 0.45
CA ARG A 242 -15.88 -3.31 1.09
C ARG A 242 -16.35 -2.19 0.18
N GLY A 243 -16.03 -2.27 -1.11
CA GLY A 243 -16.40 -1.27 -2.09
C GLY A 243 -15.28 -0.97 -3.09
N TYR A 244 -15.39 0.20 -3.71
CA TYR A 244 -14.49 0.67 -4.76
C TYR A 244 -13.70 1.89 -4.29
N ALA A 245 -12.40 1.90 -4.58
CA ALA A 245 -11.57 3.09 -4.53
C ALA A 245 -11.44 3.68 -5.93
N LEU A 246 -11.82 4.94 -6.11
CA LEU A 246 -11.59 5.68 -7.35
C LEU A 246 -10.28 6.45 -7.21
N THR A 247 -9.22 5.96 -7.85
CA THR A 247 -7.87 6.54 -7.71
C THR A 247 -7.63 7.67 -8.70
N GLY A 248 -6.88 8.69 -8.27
CA GLY A 248 -6.55 9.88 -9.06
C GLY A 248 -5.05 10.10 -9.13
N TRP A 249 -4.36 9.24 -9.88
CA TRP A 249 -2.90 9.24 -9.90
C TRP A 249 -2.31 10.43 -10.66
N GLN A 250 -1.12 10.83 -10.22
CA GLN A 250 -0.28 11.82 -10.89
C GLN A 250 1.18 11.42 -10.65
N ARG A 251 1.91 11.13 -11.73
CA ARG A 251 3.35 10.88 -11.73
C ARG A 251 4.07 12.06 -12.36
#